data_AF-A0A655JSY0-F1
#
_entry.id   AF-A0A655JSY0-F1
#
_cell.length_a   1.000
_cell.length_b   1.000
_cell.length_c   1.000
_cell.angle_alpha   90.00
_cell.angle_beta   90.00
_cell.angle_gamma   90.00
#
_symmetry.space_group_name_H-M   'P 1'
#
loop_
_entity.id
_entity.type
_entity.pdbx_description
1 polymer ?
#
loop_
_entity_poly.entity_id
_entity_poly.type
_entity_poly.pdbx_seq_one_letter_code
_entity_poly.pdbx_strand_id
1 'polypeptide(L)'
;MVRHAAGDRFEAIELNALIQAVVCTNDRNAAAAELAATLGGITPEQVLESPFLLLGTHEQMAEALAARQRRFGVSYWTVFDEWAGRASAMRDIAEVIALLRYG
;
A
#
# COMPACT_ATOMS: atom_id res chain seq x y z
N MET A 1 -10.87 -11.38 14.55
CA MET A 1 -10.79 -10.32 13.52
C MET A 1 -11.12 -8.98 14.17
N VAL A 2 -10.51 -7.87 13.74
CA VAL A 2 -10.72 -6.52 14.32
C VAL A 2 -12.22 -6.17 14.42
N ARG A 3 -13.00 -6.46 13.38
CA ARG A 3 -14.47 -6.27 13.39
C ARG A 3 -15.19 -6.99 14.53
N HIS A 4 -14.85 -8.26 14.78
CA HIS A 4 -15.45 -9.03 15.86
C HIS A 4 -15.07 -8.49 17.24
N ALA A 5 -13.83 -8.04 17.42
CA ALA A 5 -13.38 -7.47 18.68
C ALA A 5 -13.98 -6.07 18.97
N ALA A 6 -14.29 -5.31 17.91
CA ALA A 6 -14.86 -3.97 18.03
C ALA A 6 -16.40 -3.97 18.25
N GLY A 7 -17.11 -4.99 17.76
CA GLY A 7 -18.57 -5.07 17.85
C GLY A 7 -19.25 -3.87 17.20
N ASP A 8 -20.28 -3.33 17.85
CA ASP A 8 -21.09 -2.21 17.34
C ASP A 8 -20.29 -0.91 17.14
N ARG A 9 -19.16 -0.77 17.83
CA ARG A 9 -18.28 0.40 17.69
C ARG A 9 -17.47 0.38 16.40
N PHE A 10 -17.46 -0.73 15.66
CA PHE A 10 -16.64 -0.86 14.46
C PHE A 10 -16.94 0.23 13.42
N GLU A 11 -18.22 0.57 13.22
CA GLU A 11 -18.64 1.61 12.27
C GLU A 11 -18.19 3.02 12.67
N ALA A 12 -17.77 3.21 13.93
CA ALA A 12 -17.20 4.46 14.44
C ALA A 12 -15.65 4.47 14.45
N ILE A 13 -15.00 3.39 14.00
CA ILE A 13 -13.54 3.27 13.97
C ILE A 13 -13.03 3.58 12.57
N GLU A 14 -12.13 4.56 12.48
CA GLU A 14 -11.30 4.72 11.30
C GLU A 14 -10.17 3.69 11.30
N LEU A 15 -10.16 2.82 10.29
CA LEU A 15 -9.07 1.86 10.15
C LEU A 15 -7.87 2.53 9.49
N ASN A 16 -6.74 2.46 10.19
CA ASN A 16 -5.45 2.84 9.67
C ASN A 16 -4.60 1.63 9.28
N ALA A 17 -3.75 1.80 8.26
CA ALA A 17 -2.69 0.84 7.95
C ALA A 17 -1.41 1.55 7.49
N LEU A 18 -0.27 0.94 7.84
CA LEU A 18 1.05 1.38 7.42
C LEU A 18 1.46 0.62 6.15
N ILE A 19 1.75 1.37 5.09
CA ILE A 19 2.43 0.89 3.90
C ILE A 19 3.94 0.87 4.19
N GLN A 20 4.52 -0.33 4.14
CA GLN A 20 5.91 -0.58 4.47
C GLN A 20 6.86 -0.12 3.36
N ALA A 21 6.41 -0.15 2.11
CA ALA A 21 7.20 0.28 0.96
C ALA A 21 6.32 0.83 -0.16
N VAL A 22 6.80 1.93 -0.75
CA VAL A 22 6.29 2.53 -1.98
C VAL A 22 7.38 2.40 -3.03
N VAL A 23 7.09 1.76 -4.16
CA VAL A 23 8.04 1.55 -5.25
C VAL A 23 7.39 1.92 -6.58
N CYS A 24 7.58 3.16 -7.01
CA CYS A 24 7.11 3.63 -8.30
C CYS A 24 7.95 3.02 -9.42
N THR A 25 7.31 2.29 -10.33
CA THR A 25 7.98 1.59 -11.44
C THR A 25 7.00 1.22 -12.55
N ASN A 26 7.50 1.11 -13.78
CA ASN A 26 6.75 0.52 -14.90
C ASN A 26 6.89 -1.01 -14.97
N ASP A 27 7.84 -1.61 -14.22
CA ASP A 27 8.02 -3.05 -14.12
C ASP A 27 7.78 -3.52 -12.69
N ARG A 28 6.50 -3.68 -12.37
CA ARG A 28 6.04 -4.09 -11.04
C ARG A 28 6.50 -5.50 -10.67
N ASN A 29 6.65 -6.40 -11.64
CA ASN A 29 7.05 -7.78 -11.40
C ASN A 29 8.54 -7.85 -11.02
N ALA A 30 9.40 -7.10 -11.71
CA ALA A 30 10.81 -7.01 -11.35
C ALA A 30 11.00 -6.41 -9.94
N ALA A 31 10.28 -5.33 -9.63
CA ALA A 31 10.34 -4.72 -8.30
C ALA A 31 9.84 -5.65 -7.19
N ALA A 32 8.79 -6.44 -7.46
CA ALA A 32 8.31 -7.45 -6.53
C ALA A 32 9.35 -8.57 -6.29
N ALA A 33 10.05 -9.00 -7.33
CA ALA A 33 11.11 -10.00 -7.23
C ALA A 33 12.31 -9.51 -6.41
N GLU A 34 12.74 -8.27 -6.63
CA GLU A 34 13.82 -7.64 -5.86
C GLU A 34 13.43 -7.50 -4.38
N LEU A 35 12.20 -7.07 -4.11
CA LEU A 35 11.70 -6.90 -2.75
C LEU A 35 11.54 -8.24 -2.02
N ALA A 36 11.06 -9.27 -2.71
CA ALA A 36 10.97 -10.62 -2.15
C ALA A 36 12.36 -11.17 -1.79
N ALA A 37 13.36 -10.97 -2.66
CA ALA A 37 14.74 -11.35 -2.39
C ALA A 37 15.33 -10.59 -1.19
N THR A 38 15.00 -9.31 -1.05
CA THR A 38 15.47 -8.46 0.06
C THR A 38 14.85 -8.84 1.40
N LEU A 39 13.54 -9.09 1.43
CA LEU A 39 12.81 -9.44 2.65
C LEU A 39 13.09 -10.87 3.09
N GLY A 40 13.30 -11.78 2.13
CA GLY A 40 13.50 -13.20 2.38
C GLY A 40 12.23 -13.91 2.85
N GLY A 41 12.10 -15.20 2.52
CA GLY A 41 11.00 -16.03 3.02
C GLY A 41 9.61 -15.72 2.46
N ILE A 42 9.50 -14.87 1.43
CA ILE A 42 8.26 -14.57 0.72
C ILE A 42 8.49 -14.63 -0.79
N THR A 43 7.43 -14.89 -1.56
CA THR A 43 7.48 -14.92 -3.03
C THR A 43 7.14 -13.55 -3.63
N PRO A 44 7.52 -13.29 -4.89
CA PRO A 44 7.11 -12.07 -5.60
C PRO A 44 5.58 -11.92 -5.68
N GLU A 45 4.85 -13.01 -5.83
CA GLU A 45 3.38 -13.01 -5.86
C GLU A 45 2.82 -12.56 -4.51
N GLN A 46 3.37 -13.05 -3.40
CA GLN A 46 2.99 -12.61 -2.06
C GLN A 46 3.30 -11.12 -1.83
N VAL A 47 4.37 -10.60 -2.43
CA VAL A 47 4.67 -9.15 -2.42
C VAL A 47 3.58 -8.37 -3.15
N LEU A 48 3.18 -8.81 -4.35
CA LEU A 48 2.16 -8.14 -5.16
C LEU A 48 0.76 -8.20 -4.53
N GLU A 49 0.44 -9.26 -3.81
CA GLU A 49 -0.84 -9.44 -3.11
C GLU A 49 -0.90 -8.73 -1.76
N SER A 50 0.25 -8.34 -1.20
CA SER A 50 0.32 -7.75 0.14
C SER A 50 -0.45 -6.43 0.22
N PRO A 51 -1.34 -6.24 1.21
CA PRO A 51 -2.00 -4.96 1.44
C PRO A 51 -1.07 -3.89 2.02
N PHE A 52 0.13 -4.28 2.46
CA PHE A 52 1.11 -3.41 3.13
C PHE A 52 2.23 -2.94 2.20
N LEU A 53 2.21 -3.33 0.93
CA LEU A 53 3.20 -2.95 -0.08
C LEU A 53 2.49 -2.25 -1.24
N LEU A 54 3.13 -1.22 -1.80
CA LEU A 54 2.56 -0.42 -2.89
C LEU A 54 3.59 -0.28 -4.01
N LEU A 55 3.38 -1.01 -5.11
CA LEU A 55 4.32 -1.12 -6.22
C LEU A 55 3.60 -0.89 -7.55
N GLY A 56 4.26 -0.23 -8.49
CA GLY A 56 3.76 -0.02 -9.85
C GLY A 56 3.66 1.44 -10.25
N THR A 57 2.85 1.76 -11.25
CA THR A 57 2.57 3.15 -11.64
C THR A 57 1.65 3.82 -10.63
N HIS A 58 1.56 5.15 -10.63
CA HIS A 58 0.69 5.88 -9.71
C HIS A 58 -0.78 5.47 -9.86
N GLU A 59 -1.26 5.18 -11.07
CA GLU A 59 -2.62 4.67 -11.32
C GLU A 59 -2.84 3.29 -10.71
N GLN A 60 -1.87 2.38 -10.87
CA GLN A 60 -1.94 1.06 -10.26
C GLN A 60 -1.97 1.15 -8.73
N MET A 61 -1.18 2.08 -8.17
CA MET A 61 -1.13 2.32 -6.74
C MET A 61 -2.44 2.92 -6.22
N ALA A 62 -3.02 3.90 -6.92
CA ALA A 62 -4.32 4.47 -6.59
C ALA A 62 -5.44 3.42 -6.63
N GLU A 63 -5.52 2.62 -7.70
CA GLU A 63 -6.51 1.54 -7.82
C GLU A 63 -6.32 0.49 -6.71
N ALA A 64 -5.07 0.15 -6.36
CA ALA A 64 -4.78 -0.77 -5.26
C ALA A 64 -5.31 -0.24 -3.93
N LEU A 65 -5.10 1.05 -3.61
CA LEU A 65 -5.60 1.66 -2.38
C LEU A 65 -7.14 1.72 -2.36
N ALA A 66 -7.78 2.10 -3.48
CA ALA A 66 -9.23 2.11 -3.60
C ALA A 66 -9.84 0.70 -3.43
N ALA A 67 -9.24 -0.32 -4.06
CA ALA A 67 -9.65 -1.71 -3.91
C ALA A 67 -9.47 -2.21 -2.46
N ARG A 68 -8.38 -1.82 -1.79
CA ARG A 68 -8.13 -2.15 -0.37
C ARG A 68 -9.13 -1.46 0.55
N GLN A 69 -9.52 -0.22 0.29
CA GLN A 69 -10.58 0.47 1.04
C GLN A 69 -11.91 -0.27 0.89
N ARG A 70 -12.31 -0.64 -0.34
CA ARG A 70 -13.54 -1.41 -0.59
C ARG A 70 -13.51 -2.80 0.09
N ARG A 71 -12.36 -3.46 0.10
CA ARG A 71 -12.21 -4.83 0.63
C ARG A 71 -12.05 -4.89 2.15
N PHE A 72 -11.26 -3.98 2.72
CA PHE A 72 -10.84 -4.03 4.13
C PHE A 72 -11.43 -2.92 4.99
N GLY A 73 -11.96 -1.85 4.40
CA GLY A 73 -12.46 -0.68 5.12
C GLY A 73 -11.38 0.27 5.62
N VAL A 74 -10.12 0.13 5.19
CA VAL A 74 -9.03 1.05 5.54
C VAL A 74 -9.20 2.36 4.79
N SER A 75 -9.29 3.46 5.53
CA SER A 75 -9.43 4.81 4.99
C SER A 75 -8.29 5.76 5.38
N TYR A 76 -7.42 5.36 6.31
CA TYR A 76 -6.24 6.13 6.69
C TYR A 76 -4.96 5.35 6.37
N TRP A 77 -4.15 5.88 5.45
CA TRP A 77 -2.90 5.24 5.05
C TRP A 77 -1.71 6.05 5.56
N THR A 78 -0.74 5.36 6.14
CA THR A 78 0.56 5.94 6.52
C THR A 78 1.67 5.31 5.69
N VAL A 79 2.73 6.06 5.45
CA VAL A 79 3.92 5.61 4.70
C VAL A 79 5.17 6.05 5.46
N PHE A 80 6.26 5.31 5.29
CA PHE A 80 7.57 5.88 5.57
C PHE A 80 7.93 6.89 4.47
N ASP A 81 8.43 8.06 4.86
CA ASP A 81 8.94 9.04 3.91
C ASP A 81 10.24 8.52 3.28
N GLU A 82 11.31 8.46 4.08
CA GLU A 82 12.58 7.85 3.67
C GLU A 82 12.85 6.57 4.47
N TRP A 83 13.40 5.57 3.78
CA TRP A 83 13.91 4.34 4.37
C TRP A 83 15.31 4.08 3.81
N ALA A 84 16.20 3.49 4.60
CA ALA A 84 17.56 3.10 4.19
C ALA A 84 17.61 2.54 2.75
N GLY A 85 18.25 3.30 1.84
CA GLY A 85 18.44 2.92 0.43
C GLY A 85 17.31 3.29 -0.53
N ARG A 86 16.26 4.00 -0.08
CA ARG A 86 15.15 4.46 -0.94
C ARG A 86 14.97 5.97 -0.87
N ALA A 87 14.62 6.56 -2.01
CA ALA A 87 14.22 7.96 -2.07
C ALA A 87 12.90 8.18 -1.31
N SER A 88 12.64 9.44 -0.96
CA SER A 88 11.38 9.89 -0.37
C SER A 88 10.17 9.39 -1.16
N ALA A 89 9.22 8.76 -0.47
CA ALA A 89 7.94 8.33 -1.03
C ALA A 89 6.97 9.50 -1.27
N MET A 90 7.25 10.70 -0.75
CA MET A 90 6.30 11.82 -0.75
C MET A 90 5.91 12.29 -2.15
N ARG A 91 6.85 12.29 -3.10
CA ARG A 91 6.55 12.65 -4.49
C ARG A 91 5.53 11.67 -5.10
N ASP A 92 5.76 10.38 -4.94
CA ASP A 92 4.89 9.36 -5.53
C ASP A 92 3.53 9.32 -4.85
N ILE A 93 3.48 9.49 -3.53
CA ILE A 93 2.23 9.54 -2.78
C ILE A 93 1.41 10.79 -3.12
N ALA A 94 2.05 11.93 -3.41
CA ALA A 94 1.34 13.12 -3.85
C ALA A 94 0.55 12.86 -5.15
N GLU A 95 1.18 12.20 -6.14
CA GLU A 95 0.52 11.83 -7.40
C GLU A 95 -0.62 10.82 -7.18
N VAL A 96 -0.39 9.81 -6.35
CA VAL A 96 -1.43 8.83 -5.99
C VAL A 96 -2.63 9.50 -5.31
N ILE A 97 -2.40 10.45 -4.41
CA ILE A 97 -3.47 11.21 -3.75
C ILE A 97 -4.25 12.06 -4.76
N ALA A 98 -3.57 12.67 -5.73
CA ALA A 98 -4.23 13.43 -6.79
C ALA A 98 -5.16 12.53 -7.61
N LEU A 99 -4.70 11.33 -7.98
CA LEU A 99 -5.51 10.34 -8.70
C LEU A 99 -6.71 9.85 -7.89
N LEU A 100 -6.56 9.63 -6.59
CA LEU A 100 -7.69 9.23 -5.73
C LEU A 100 -8.75 10.32 -5.55
N ARG A 101 -8.38 11.59 -5.73
CA ARG A 101 -9.29 12.74 -5.56
C ARG A 101 -9.99 13.16 -6.85
N TYR A 102 -9.32 12.97 -7.99
CA TYR A 102 -9.71 13.58 -9.27
C TYR A 102 -9.80 12.59 -10.44
N GLY A 103 -9.48 11.31 -10.23
CA GLY A 103 -9.60 10.24 -11.22
C GLY A 103 -10.97 9.58 -11.25
#